data_AF-A0A357BNI8-F1
#
_entry.id   AF-A0A357BNI8-F1
#
_cell.length_a   1.000
_cell.length_b   1.000
_cell.length_c   1.000
_cell.angle_alpha   90.00
_cell.angle_beta   90.00
_cell.angle_gamma   90.00
#
_symmetry.space_group_name_H-M   'P 1'
#
loop_
_entity.id
_entity.type
_entity.pdbx_description
1 polymer ?
#
loop_
_entity_poly.entity_id
_entity_poly.type
_entity_poly.pdbx_seq_one_letter_code
_entity_poly.pdbx_strand_id
1 'polypeptide(L)' 'MKTKRNKRLEKIDKKHLWHPFTQMREWEKETLLIIERGEGNYLIDTNGKKYLDGVSSLWVNVHGHR' A
#
# COMPACT_ATOMS: atom_id res chain seq x y z
N MET A 1 11.81 -0.12 15.35
CA MET A 1 10.87 1.04 15.43
C MET A 1 9.81 1.04 14.32
N LYS A 2 10.14 0.82 13.03
CA LYS A 2 9.15 0.74 11.93
C LYS A 2 8.14 -0.42 12.07
N THR A 3 8.56 -1.59 12.58
CA THR A 3 7.70 -2.77 12.74
C THR A 3 6.51 -2.56 13.68
N LYS A 4 6.66 -1.77 14.76
CA LYS A 4 5.55 -1.48 15.69
C LYS A 4 4.51 -0.56 15.04
N ARG A 5 4.95 0.40 14.23
CA ARG A 5 4.08 1.27 13.43
C ARG A 5 3.31 0.45 12.41
N ASN A 6 3.97 -0.43 11.65
CA ASN A 6 3.33 -1.23 10.60
C ASN A 6 2.27 -2.16 11.18
N LYS A 7 2.56 -2.85 12.29
CA LYS A 7 1.57 -3.66 13.02
C LYS A 7 0.35 -2.87 13.47
N ARG A 8 0.55 -1.61 13.91
CA ARG A 8 -0.57 -0.73 14.28
C ARG A 8 -1.41 -0.35 13.06
N LEU A 9 -0.78 0.00 11.94
CA LEU A 9 -1.48 0.37 10.71
C LEU A 9 -2.30 -0.81 10.17
N GLU A 10 -1.71 -1.99 10.11
CA GLU A 10 -2.40 -3.22 9.67
C GLU A 10 -3.62 -3.53 10.55
N LYS A 11 -3.49 -3.40 11.87
CA LYS A 11 -4.61 -3.59 12.79
C LYS A 11 -5.75 -2.59 12.56
N ILE A 12 -5.42 -1.34 12.26
CA ILE A 12 -6.42 -0.29 12.00
C ILE A 12 -7.12 -0.56 10.66
N ASP A 13 -6.36 -0.90 9.62
CA ASP A 13 -6.89 -1.23 8.28
C ASP A 13 -7.88 -2.40 8.36
N LYS A 14 -7.44 -3.56 8.87
CA LYS A 14 -8.28 -4.76 8.98
C LYS A 14 -9.53 -4.57 9.84
N LYS A 15 -9.53 -3.60 10.76
CA LYS A 15 -10.67 -3.33 11.64
C LYS A 15 -11.68 -2.36 11.03
N HIS A 16 -11.26 -1.48 10.12
CA HIS A 16 -12.04 -0.30 9.75
C HIS A 16 -12.18 -0.06 8.25
N LEU A 17 -11.37 -0.70 7.41
CA LEU A 17 -11.37 -0.48 5.96
C LEU A 17 -11.90 -1.69 5.21
N TRP A 18 -12.81 -1.44 4.27
CA TRP A 18 -13.25 -2.41 3.27
C TRP A 18 -12.69 -1.97 1.92
N HIS A 19 -11.76 -2.75 1.37
CA HIS A 19 -11.04 -2.37 0.16
C HIS A 19 -11.85 -2.66 -1.11
N PRO A 20 -12.03 -1.69 -2.00
CA PRO A 20 -12.69 -1.93 -3.28
C PRO A 20 -11.79 -2.80 -4.17
N PHE A 21 -12.41 -3.68 -4.97
CA PHE A 21 -11.70 -4.57 -5.90
C PHE A 21 -10.70 -5.53 -5.22
N THR A 22 -10.83 -5.78 -3.92
CA THR A 22 -10.03 -6.73 -3.14
C THR A 22 -10.92 -7.85 -2.60
N GLN A 23 -10.47 -9.10 -2.68
CA GLN A 23 -11.14 -10.21 -2.02
C GLN A 23 -10.87 -10.16 -0.51
N MET A 24 -11.81 -9.57 0.24
CA MET A 24 -11.66 -9.30 1.67
C MET A 24 -11.43 -10.55 2.55
N ARG A 25 -11.96 -11.73 2.20
CA ARG A 25 -11.73 -12.98 2.95
C ARG A 25 -10.27 -13.44 2.87
N GLU A 26 -9.60 -13.15 1.77
CA GLU A 26 -8.17 -13.44 1.60
C GLU A 26 -7.33 -12.33 2.23
N TRP A 27 -7.71 -11.07 2.00
CA TRP A 27 -7.08 -9.88 2.59
C TRP A 27 -6.88 -9.95 4.10
N GLU A 28 -7.88 -10.43 4.84
CA GLU A 28 -7.79 -10.58 6.31
C GLU A 28 -6.59 -11.45 6.75
N LYS A 29 -6.18 -12.41 5.92
CA LYS A 29 -5.11 -13.37 6.19
C LYS A 29 -3.76 -12.92 5.65
N GLU A 30 -3.73 -11.96 4.72
CA GLU A 30 -2.50 -11.49 4.10
C GLU A 30 -1.72 -10.55 5.01
N THR A 31 -0.41 -10.44 4.74
CA THR A 31 0.41 -9.36 5.28
C THR A 31 0.20 -8.13 4.42
N LEU A 32 -0.23 -7.04 5.06
CA LEU A 32 -0.60 -5.82 4.34
C LEU A 32 0.58 -5.17 3.61
N LEU A 33 0.39 -4.88 2.32
CA LEU A 33 1.24 -3.96 1.58
C LEU A 33 0.78 -2.52 1.83
N ILE A 34 1.61 -1.74 2.53
CA ILE A 34 1.31 -0.35 2.87
C ILE A 34 2.32 0.55 2.16
N ILE A 35 1.86 1.32 1.18
CA ILE A 35 2.65 2.33 0.47
C ILE A 35 2.77 3.59 1.34
N GLU A 36 3.99 4.11 1.53
CA GLU A 36 4.24 5.31 2.35
C GLU A 36 4.57 6.57 1.55
N ARG A 37 5.12 6.43 0.34
CA ARG A 37 5.38 7.53 -0.60
C ARG A 37 5.55 7.00 -2.02
N GLY A 38 5.51 7.91 -2.99
CA GLY A 38 5.93 7.64 -4.37
C GLY A 38 7.04 8.61 -4.79
N GLU A 39 7.81 8.24 -5.82
CA GLU A 39 8.83 9.08 -6.43
C GLU A 39 8.98 8.72 -7.92
N GLY A 40 8.66 9.66 -8.81
CA GLY A 40 8.62 9.40 -10.26
C GLY A 40 7.67 8.24 -10.59
N ASN A 41 8.18 7.18 -11.20
CA ASN A 41 7.39 6.01 -11.58
C ASN A 41 7.37 4.91 -10.51
N TYR A 42 7.77 5.20 -9.27
CA TYR A 42 7.88 4.20 -8.21
C TYR A 42 6.97 4.48 -7.02
N LEU A 43 6.45 3.42 -6.43
CA LEU A 43 5.84 3.39 -5.11
C LEU A 43 6.82 2.76 -4.10
N ILE A 44 6.87 3.30 -2.88
CA ILE A 44 7.76 2.85 -1.81
C ILE A 44 6.90 2.43 -0.62
N ASP A 45 7.07 1.18 -0.18
CA ASP A 45 6.35 0.69 1.00
C ASP A 45 6.95 1.19 2.32
N THR A 46 6.23 0.97 3.42
CA THR A 46 6.68 1.31 4.78
C THR A 46 7.96 0.60 5.24
N ASN A 47 8.40 -0.46 4.53
CA ASN A 47 9.66 -1.15 4.76
C ASN A 47 10.82 -0.59 3.90
N GLY A 48 10.52 0.32 2.96
CA GLY A 48 11.48 0.92 2.04
C GLY A 48 11.65 0.16 0.71
N LYS A 49 10.86 -0.88 0.45
CA LYS A 49 10.91 -1.62 -0.81
C LYS A 49 10.26 -0.78 -1.92
N LYS A 50 10.94 -0.72 -3.08
CA LYS A 50 10.47 -0.01 -4.28
C LYS A 50 9.69 -0.95 -5.20
N TYR A 51 8.62 -0.42 -5.78
CA TYR A 51 7.76 -1.08 -6.75
C TYR A 51 7.58 -0.15 -7.94
N LEU A 52 7.72 -0.65 -9.16
CA LEU A 52 7.37 0.13 -10.36
C LEU A 52 5.84 0.29 -10.41
N ASP A 53 5.36 1.52 -10.53
CA ASP A 53 3.96 1.82 -10.76
C ASP A 53 3.62 1.63 -12.25
N GLY A 54 3.49 0.36 -12.66
CA GLY A 54 3.28 -0.02 -14.06
C GLY A 54 1.91 0.36 -14.63
N VAL A 55 0.98 0.83 -13.81
CA VAL A 55 -0.41 1.14 -14.20
C VAL A 55 -0.79 2.60 -13.91
N SER A 56 0.18 3.45 -13.52
CA SER A 56 -0.08 4.84 -13.12
C SER A 56 -1.14 4.92 -12.01
N SER A 57 -0.99 4.05 -11.01
CA SER A 57 -1.89 3.80 -9.89
C SER A 57 -3.24 3.26 -10.33
N LEU A 58 -4.23 4.14 -10.54
CA LEU A 58 -5.51 3.78 -11.15
C LEU A 58 -5.64 4.49 -12.49
N TRP A 59 -4.61 4.40 -13.34
CA TRP A 59 -4.56 5.03 -14.68
C TRP A 59 -4.59 6.57 -14.66
N VAL A 60 -4.39 7.17 -13.50
CA VAL A 60 -4.58 8.61 -13.28
C VAL A 60 -3.27 9.37 -13.06
N ASN A 61 -2.16 8.69 -12.82
CA ASN A 61 -0.89 9.34 -12.47
C ASN A 61 0.16 9.33 -13.59
N VAL A 62 -0.18 9.94 -14.74
CA VAL A 62 0.66 9.90 -15.97
C VAL A 62 1.99 10.65 -15.80
N HIS A 63 2.04 11.67 -14.94
CA HIS A 63 3.25 12.48 -14.73
C HIS A 63 4.15 11.98 -13.59
N GLY A 64 3.77 10.89 -12.93
CA GLY A 64 4.52 10.31 -11.82
C GLY A 64 4.29 11.00 -10.47
N HIS A 65 4.77 10.35 -9.43
CA HIS A 65 4.68 10.75 -8.03
C HIS A 65 5.75 11.80 -7.66
N ARG A 66 5.45 12.66 -6.67
CA ARG A 66 6.35 13.70 -6.13
C ARG A 66 6.44 13.63 -4.62
#